data_AF-A0A9P7NM54-F1
#
_entry.id   AF-A0A9P7NM54-F1
#
_cell.length_a   1.000
_cell.length_b   1.000
_cell.length_c   1.000
_cell.angle_alpha   90.00
_cell.angle_beta   90.00
_cell.angle_gamma   90.00
#
_symmetry.space_group_name_H-M   'P 1'
#
loop_
_entity.id
_entity.type
_entity.pdbx_description
1 polymer ?
#
loop_
_entity_poly.entity_id
_entity_poly.type
_entity_poly.pdbx_seq_one_letter_code
_entity_poly.pdbx_strand_id
1 'polypeptide(L)'
;MFEGYGHEFEKAYTTSQIDGSAGHYRMVSYSFCGLNFLIRHETDGFISPNEGPSDQLKRPTPSSSKKAQPRANTTAQKVTVLHKGNVVPLESTLEIKTCNKRRSLRFRHIAPQLWVSQTPQLVRAYYDEGRFSQPQVEDVGEEIQEWEHENQKNLKELGALIQEIIRVMKSCGGRGMLRYNLASARLIISSDKDQSDMLPKDLYPKWDEQES
;
A
#
# COMPACT_ATOMS: atom_id res chain seq x y z
N MET A 1 -17.07 -7.99 10.13
CA MET A 1 -16.17 -6.97 10.72
C MET A 1 -17.08 -5.81 11.05
N PHE A 2 -17.12 -5.31 12.28
CA PHE A 2 -17.97 -4.14 12.59
C PHE A 2 -17.18 -2.90 12.16
N GLU A 3 -17.66 -2.20 11.12
CA GLU A 3 -16.95 -1.13 10.42
C GLU A 3 -16.59 0.08 11.29
N GLY A 4 -17.21 0.27 12.46
CA GLY A 4 -16.96 1.43 13.32
C GLY A 4 -15.77 1.34 14.29
N TYR A 5 -15.37 0.14 14.73
CA TYR A 5 -14.35 0.02 15.79
C TYR A 5 -12.93 0.36 15.32
N GLY A 6 -12.62 0.13 14.04
CA GLY A 6 -11.30 0.43 13.45
C GLY A 6 -11.01 1.92 13.43
N HIS A 7 -11.89 2.70 12.78
CA HIS A 7 -11.71 4.13 12.63
C HIS A 7 -11.72 4.88 13.97
N GLU A 8 -12.57 4.49 14.92
CA GLU A 8 -12.57 5.14 16.24
C GLU A 8 -11.31 4.79 17.05
N PHE A 9 -10.75 3.59 16.85
CA PHE A 9 -9.46 3.25 17.43
C PHE A 9 -8.33 4.07 16.82
N GLU A 10 -8.26 4.17 15.49
CA GLU A 10 -7.26 4.99 14.80
C GLU A 10 -7.32 6.45 15.28
N LYS A 11 -8.51 7.06 15.37
CA LYS A 11 -8.68 8.42 15.89
C LYS A 11 -8.20 8.57 17.35
N ALA A 12 -8.44 7.57 18.20
CA ALA A 12 -8.08 7.64 19.61
C ALA A 12 -6.60 7.37 19.89
N TYR A 13 -5.92 6.62 19.02
CA TYR A 13 -4.54 6.15 19.23
C TYR A 13 -3.52 6.72 18.24
N THR A 14 -3.93 7.62 17.35
CA THR A 14 -3.03 8.34 16.44
C THR A 14 -3.18 9.85 16.60
N THR A 15 -2.16 10.61 16.14
CA THR A 15 -2.20 12.07 16.12
C THR A 15 -2.07 12.57 14.69
N SER A 16 -3.03 13.36 14.23
CA SER A 16 -2.97 13.98 12.90
C SER A 16 -1.81 14.97 12.80
N GLN A 17 -0.97 14.79 11.78
CA GLN A 17 0.11 15.73 11.46
C GLN A 17 -0.33 16.80 10.45
N ILE A 18 -1.45 16.57 9.75
CA ILE A 18 -2.01 17.46 8.74
C ILE A 18 -3.52 17.53 8.96
N ASP A 19 -3.99 18.70 9.39
CA ASP A 19 -5.41 18.94 9.66
C ASP A 19 -6.26 18.84 8.39
N GLY A 20 -7.44 18.24 8.52
CA GLY A 20 -8.40 18.09 7.41
C GLY A 20 -8.01 17.04 6.37
N SER A 21 -7.01 16.21 6.65
CA SER A 21 -6.69 15.06 5.78
C SER A 21 -7.77 13.98 5.88
N ALA A 22 -8.21 13.44 4.75
CA ALA A 22 -9.19 12.35 4.68
C ALA A 22 -8.54 10.95 4.63
N GLY A 23 -7.25 10.87 4.34
CA GLY A 23 -6.51 9.62 4.25
C GLY A 23 -5.06 9.87 3.85
N HIS A 24 -4.19 8.89 4.10
CA HIS A 24 -2.77 8.98 3.73
C HIS A 24 -2.41 7.83 2.80
N TYR A 25 -1.82 8.15 1.65
CA TYR A 25 -1.41 7.16 0.67
C TYR A 25 0.08 7.26 0.41
N ARG A 26 0.74 6.11 0.34
CA ARG A 26 2.13 6.00 -0.05
C ARG A 26 2.25 5.28 -1.38
N MET A 27 3.37 5.52 -2.05
CA MET A 27 3.78 4.76 -3.22
C MET A 27 5.09 4.06 -2.92
N VAL A 28 5.13 2.75 -3.14
CA VAL A 28 6.33 1.93 -3.06
C VAL A 28 6.65 1.35 -4.43
N SER A 29 7.94 1.16 -4.72
CA SER A 29 8.39 0.54 -5.96
C SER A 29 9.40 -0.54 -5.67
N TYR A 30 9.20 -1.69 -6.30
CA TYR A 30 10.06 -2.86 -6.17
C TYR A 30 9.94 -3.75 -7.42
N SER A 31 10.91 -4.62 -7.61
CA SER A 31 10.88 -5.63 -8.66
C SER A 31 10.28 -6.93 -8.12
N PHE A 32 9.34 -7.52 -8.86
CA PHE A 32 8.72 -8.80 -8.51
C PHE A 32 8.62 -9.67 -9.76
N CYS A 33 9.21 -10.86 -9.71
CA CYS A 33 9.25 -11.82 -10.83
C CYS A 33 9.67 -11.17 -12.17
N GLY A 34 10.68 -10.31 -12.16
CA GLY A 34 11.20 -9.64 -13.36
C GLY A 34 10.36 -8.46 -13.88
N LEU A 35 9.27 -8.10 -13.20
CA LEU A 35 8.46 -6.93 -13.48
C LEU A 35 8.75 -5.82 -12.45
N ASN A 36 8.69 -4.56 -12.88
CA ASN A 36 8.77 -3.43 -11.97
C ASN A 36 7.36 -3.00 -11.56
N PHE A 37 7.10 -2.98 -10.26
CA PHE A 37 5.83 -2.55 -9.69
C PHE A 37 5.95 -1.14 -9.12
N LEU A 38 4.87 -0.38 -9.26
CA LEU A 38 4.60 0.84 -8.51
C LEU A 38 3.24 0.65 -7.83
N ILE A 39 3.25 0.49 -6.51
CA ILE A 39 2.05 0.21 -5.72
C ILE A 39 1.70 1.45 -4.92
N ARG A 40 0.46 1.93 -5.09
CA ARG A 40 -0.15 2.89 -4.18
C ARG A 40 -1.00 2.14 -3.15
N HIS A 41 -0.82 2.45 -1.88
CA HIS A 41 -1.62 1.88 -0.79
C HIS A 41 -1.93 2.95 0.25
N GLU A 42 -3.00 2.74 1.02
CA GLU A 42 -3.29 3.52 2.22
C GLU A 42 -2.31 3.14 3.35
N THR A 43 -2.05 4.07 4.26
CA THR A 43 -1.18 3.85 5.43
C THR A 43 -1.82 4.47 6.65
N ASP A 44 -1.96 3.68 7.72
CA ASP A 44 -2.71 4.10 8.92
C ASP A 44 -1.91 5.08 9.78
N GLY A 45 -0.58 5.00 9.76
CA GLY A 45 0.27 5.94 10.47
C GLY A 45 1.76 5.64 10.38
N PHE A 46 2.50 6.25 11.30
CA PHE A 46 3.92 5.98 11.51
C PHE A 46 4.33 6.20 12.96
N ILE A 47 5.42 5.57 13.38
CA ILE A 47 6.05 5.79 14.68
C ILE A 47 6.94 7.02 14.59
N SER A 48 6.68 8.03 15.43
CA SER A 48 7.54 9.21 15.50
C SER A 48 8.89 8.86 16.15
N PRO A 49 10.04 9.11 15.51
CA PRO A 49 11.36 8.77 16.06
C PRO A 49 11.71 9.54 17.34
N ASN A 50 10.96 10.59 17.67
CA ASN A 50 11.18 11.42 18.86
C ASN A 50 10.37 10.97 20.09
N GLU A 51 9.54 9.93 19.99
CA GLU A 51 8.63 9.50 21.07
C GLU A 51 8.81 8.02 21.48
N GLY A 52 9.96 7.41 21.15
CA GLY A 52 10.30 6.08 21.68
C GLY A 52 10.54 6.10 23.20
N PRO A 53 10.33 4.98 23.92
CA PRO A 53 10.88 4.83 25.26
C PRO A 53 12.38 5.06 25.18
N SER A 54 12.93 5.85 26.10
CA SER A 54 14.34 6.19 26.16
C SER A 54 15.21 4.92 26.18
N ASP A 55 15.69 4.49 25.02
CA ASP A 55 16.92 3.73 24.95
C ASP A 55 17.64 3.90 23.61
N GLN A 56 18.96 3.94 23.73
CA GLN A 56 19.88 4.52 22.76
C GLN A 56 19.97 3.69 21.47
N LEU A 57 19.65 4.28 20.31
CA LEU A 57 20.24 3.79 19.07
C LEU A 57 20.53 4.90 18.06
N LYS A 58 21.71 4.71 17.43
CA LYS A 58 22.48 5.66 16.65
C LYS A 58 21.70 6.17 15.44
N ARG A 59 21.59 7.49 15.38
CA ARG A 59 21.09 8.30 14.28
C ARG A 59 21.81 7.96 12.96
N PRO A 60 21.13 7.45 11.92
CA PRO A 60 21.69 7.43 10.58
C PRO A 60 21.64 8.86 10.03
N THR A 61 22.79 9.35 9.58
CA THR A 61 22.91 10.62 8.84
C THR A 61 22.24 10.48 7.47
N PRO A 62 21.25 11.31 7.10
CA PRO A 62 20.73 11.30 5.74
C PRO A 62 21.76 11.93 4.80
N SER A 63 22.31 11.13 3.89
CA SER A 63 23.08 11.65 2.76
C SER A 63 22.15 12.47 1.87
N SER A 64 22.25 13.79 1.98
CA SER A 64 21.48 14.73 1.19
C SER A 64 21.93 14.68 -0.27
N SER A 65 21.26 13.89 -1.09
CA SER A 65 21.29 14.09 -2.55
C SER A 65 20.09 14.98 -2.91
N LYS A 66 20.36 16.27 -3.08
CA LYS A 66 19.39 17.25 -3.61
C LYS A 66 19.09 16.90 -5.07
N LYS A 67 18.16 15.99 -5.32
CA LYS A 67 17.51 15.90 -6.64
C LYS A 67 16.47 17.01 -6.73
N ALA A 68 16.59 17.84 -7.76
CA ALA A 68 15.65 18.90 -8.07
C ALA A 68 14.22 18.32 -8.15
N GLN A 69 13.29 18.91 -7.41
CA GLN A 69 11.88 18.54 -7.48
C GLN A 69 11.33 18.96 -8.85
N PRO A 70 10.74 18.04 -9.62
CA PRO A 70 10.01 18.43 -10.82
C PRO A 70 8.74 19.16 -10.37
N ARG A 71 8.67 20.46 -10.68
CA ARG A 71 7.46 21.25 -10.49
C ARG A 71 6.48 20.87 -11.59
N ALA A 72 5.61 19.90 -11.30
CA ALA A 72 4.53 19.56 -12.22
C ALA A 72 3.46 20.67 -12.16
N ASN A 73 3.57 21.64 -13.06
CA ASN A 73 2.47 22.55 -13.37
C ASN A 73 1.45 21.77 -14.23
N THR A 74 0.72 20.84 -13.61
CA THR A 74 -0.40 20.17 -14.27
C THR A 74 -1.67 20.94 -13.98
N THR A 75 -2.16 21.63 -15.00
CA THR A 75 -3.44 22.35 -15.05
C THR A 75 -4.64 21.37 -15.03
N ALA A 76 -4.67 20.44 -14.07
CA ALA A 76 -5.91 19.74 -13.71
C ALA A 76 -6.69 20.69 -12.78
N GLN A 77 -7.54 21.55 -13.36
CA GLN A 77 -8.10 22.79 -12.78
C GLN A 77 -8.95 22.66 -11.49
N LYS A 78 -8.84 21.59 -10.69
CA LYS A 78 -9.51 21.48 -9.39
C LYS A 78 -8.65 20.89 -8.26
N VAL A 79 -7.40 20.49 -8.52
CA VAL A 79 -6.52 19.93 -7.47
C VAL A 79 -5.41 20.92 -7.17
N THR A 80 -5.37 21.43 -5.94
CA THR A 80 -4.25 22.22 -5.44
C THR A 80 -3.27 21.29 -4.73
N VAL A 81 -2.04 21.20 -5.24
CA VAL A 81 -0.98 20.43 -4.59
C VAL A 81 -0.35 21.30 -3.50
N LEU A 82 -0.49 20.87 -2.24
CA LEU A 82 0.13 21.52 -1.09
C LEU A 82 1.33 20.68 -0.64
N HIS A 83 2.52 21.26 -0.70
CA HIS A 83 3.73 20.64 -0.16
C HIS A 83 3.80 20.92 1.35
N LYS A 84 3.28 19.99 2.17
CA LYS A 84 3.26 20.05 3.64
C LYS A 84 3.66 18.70 4.25
N GLY A 85 4.01 18.72 5.54
CA GLY A 85 4.40 17.53 6.30
C GLY A 85 5.90 17.23 6.23
N ASN A 86 6.29 16.06 6.73
CA ASN A 86 7.67 15.61 6.80
C ASN A 86 7.85 14.32 5.98
N VAL A 87 9.09 14.08 5.55
CA VAL A 87 9.45 12.78 4.95
C VAL A 87 9.46 11.74 6.06
N VAL A 88 8.58 10.74 5.93
CA VAL A 88 8.47 9.62 6.87
C VAL A 88 9.19 8.39 6.30
N PRO A 89 10.19 7.85 7.01
CA PRO A 89 10.89 6.64 6.59
C PRO A 89 9.96 5.43 6.51
N LEU A 90 10.18 4.53 5.54
CA LEU A 90 9.31 3.36 5.32
C LEU A 90 9.27 2.44 6.54
N GLU A 91 10.43 2.25 7.18
CA GLU A 91 10.62 1.44 8.37
C GLU A 91 9.79 1.87 9.59
N SER A 92 9.34 3.13 9.60
CA SER A 92 8.48 3.67 10.66
C SER A 92 6.99 3.57 10.35
N THR A 93 6.60 3.21 9.13
CA THR A 93 5.19 3.12 8.73
C THR A 93 4.53 1.93 9.37
N LEU A 94 3.27 2.09 9.77
CA LEU A 94 2.51 1.07 10.48
C LEU A 94 1.13 0.82 9.87
N GLU A 95 0.64 -0.40 10.08
CA GLU A 95 -0.73 -0.84 9.84
C GLU A 95 -1.42 -1.09 11.19
N ILE A 96 -2.68 -0.72 11.33
CA ILE A 96 -3.51 -0.95 12.51
C ILE A 96 -4.60 -1.96 12.18
N LYS A 97 -4.69 -3.03 12.98
CA LYS A 97 -5.76 -4.01 12.89
C LYS A 97 -6.50 -4.13 14.21
N THR A 98 -7.78 -3.75 14.22
CA THR A 98 -8.67 -4.03 15.35
C THR A 98 -9.30 -5.40 15.25
N CYS A 99 -9.23 -6.20 16.31
CA CYS A 99 -9.78 -7.56 16.33
C CYS A 99 -10.51 -7.87 17.62
N ASN A 100 -11.63 -8.59 17.55
CA ASN A 100 -12.30 -9.07 18.76
C ASN A 100 -11.38 -10.09 19.45
N LYS A 101 -11.14 -9.98 20.77
CA LYS A 101 -10.27 -10.88 21.56
C LYS A 101 -10.64 -12.36 21.42
N ARG A 102 -11.92 -12.66 21.18
CA ARG A 102 -12.43 -14.03 20.95
C ARG A 102 -12.02 -14.60 19.59
N ARG A 103 -11.41 -13.79 18.72
CA ARG A 103 -10.88 -14.17 17.41
C ARG A 103 -9.38 -13.89 17.36
N SER A 104 -8.57 -14.95 17.22
CA SER A 104 -7.14 -14.79 16.94
C SER A 104 -6.94 -14.25 15.52
N LEU A 105 -6.26 -13.11 15.40
CA LEU A 105 -5.80 -12.59 14.12
C LEU A 105 -4.49 -13.27 13.76
N ARG A 106 -4.56 -14.30 12.90
CA ARG A 106 -3.35 -14.98 12.42
C ARG A 106 -2.57 -14.09 11.47
N PHE A 107 -1.26 -13.97 11.68
CA PHE A 107 -0.36 -13.16 10.84
C PHE A 107 -0.49 -13.49 9.35
N ARG A 108 -0.59 -14.78 8.99
CA ARG A 108 -0.79 -15.22 7.59
C ARG A 108 -1.98 -14.59 6.85
N HIS A 109 -2.98 -14.06 7.55
CA HIS A 109 -4.13 -13.39 6.93
C HIS A 109 -3.88 -11.91 6.63
N ILE A 110 -2.89 -11.28 7.29
CA ILE A 110 -2.50 -9.88 7.09
C ILE A 110 -1.18 -9.75 6.33
N ALA A 111 -0.33 -10.79 6.38
CA ALA A 111 0.96 -10.83 5.73
C ALA A 111 0.92 -10.45 4.23
N PRO A 112 -0.07 -10.88 3.41
CA PRO A 112 -0.12 -10.44 2.02
C PRO A 112 -0.25 -8.93 1.85
N GLN A 113 -1.04 -8.27 2.72
CA GLN A 113 -1.21 -6.82 2.68
C GLN A 113 0.11 -6.12 3.05
N LEU A 114 0.71 -6.52 4.17
CA LEU A 114 1.96 -5.94 4.67
C LEU A 114 3.14 -6.19 3.71
N TRP A 115 3.19 -7.37 3.09
CA TRP A 115 4.18 -7.73 2.10
C TRP A 115 4.03 -6.88 0.83
N VAL A 116 2.82 -6.69 0.30
CA VAL A 116 2.61 -5.83 -0.87
C VAL A 116 2.93 -4.36 -0.57
N SER A 117 2.56 -3.87 0.62
CA SER A 117 2.80 -2.47 1.01
C SER A 117 4.21 -2.20 1.52
N GLN A 118 5.00 -3.24 1.80
CA GLN A 118 6.30 -3.16 2.45
C GLN A 118 6.23 -2.43 3.81
N THR A 119 5.14 -2.66 4.57
CA THR A 119 4.88 -2.03 5.88
C THR A 119 5.39 -2.94 7.00
N PRO A 120 6.44 -2.56 7.75
CA PRO A 120 7.07 -3.46 8.73
C PRO A 120 6.48 -3.36 10.14
N GLN A 121 5.79 -2.27 10.47
CA GLN A 121 5.22 -2.10 11.80
C GLN A 121 3.73 -2.47 11.80
N LEU A 122 3.29 -3.20 12.81
CA LEU A 122 1.91 -3.65 12.96
C LEU A 122 1.41 -3.34 14.36
N VAL A 123 0.18 -2.82 14.46
CA VAL A 123 -0.53 -2.67 15.71
C VAL A 123 -1.75 -3.58 15.71
N ARG A 124 -1.78 -4.55 16.63
CA ARG A 124 -2.94 -5.40 16.86
C ARG A 124 -3.74 -4.93 18.06
N ALA A 125 -4.84 -4.25 17.79
CA ALA A 125 -5.73 -3.70 18.80
C ALA A 125 -6.85 -4.70 19.11
N TYR A 126 -6.68 -5.51 20.15
CA TYR A 126 -7.71 -6.47 20.54
C TYR A 126 -8.78 -5.84 21.44
N TYR A 127 -10.05 -6.10 21.15
CA TYR A 127 -11.19 -5.59 21.94
C TYR A 127 -12.12 -6.68 22.44
N ASP A 128 -12.75 -6.46 23.59
CA ASP A 128 -13.87 -7.27 24.09
C ASP A 128 -14.87 -6.34 24.77
N GLU A 129 -16.16 -6.60 24.54
CA GLU A 129 -17.27 -5.78 25.07
C GLU A 129 -17.06 -4.26 24.89
N GLY A 130 -16.53 -3.86 23.73
CA GLY A 130 -16.29 -2.46 23.37
C GLY A 130 -15.05 -1.82 24.00
N ARG A 131 -14.23 -2.56 24.76
CA ARG A 131 -12.99 -2.07 25.37
C ARG A 131 -11.77 -2.67 24.70
N PHE A 132 -10.84 -1.82 24.27
CA PHE A 132 -9.55 -2.24 23.72
C PHE A 132 -8.55 -2.54 24.84
N SER A 133 -7.73 -3.59 24.65
CA SER A 133 -6.47 -3.71 25.40
C SER A 133 -5.48 -2.66 24.95
N GLN A 134 -4.49 -2.37 25.78
CA GLN A 134 -3.37 -1.51 25.40
C GLN A 134 -2.72 -2.07 24.12
N PRO A 135 -2.72 -1.31 23.02
CA PRO A 135 -2.06 -1.73 21.80
C PRO A 135 -0.55 -1.74 21.99
N GLN A 136 0.12 -2.61 21.25
CA GLN A 136 1.56 -2.64 21.12
C GLN A 136 1.91 -2.48 19.65
N VAL A 137 3.08 -1.88 19.40
CA VAL A 137 3.66 -1.85 18.06
C VAL A 137 4.60 -3.03 17.94
N GLU A 138 4.35 -3.87 16.96
CA GLU A 138 5.11 -5.07 16.64
C GLU A 138 5.91 -4.78 15.37
N ASP A 139 7.25 -4.90 15.43
CA ASP A 139 8.06 -4.99 14.22
C ASP A 139 7.94 -6.41 13.67
N VAL A 140 7.26 -6.54 12.53
CA VAL A 140 6.95 -7.82 11.89
C VAL A 140 7.76 -8.02 10.61
N GLY A 141 8.85 -7.26 10.41
CA GLY A 141 9.70 -7.36 9.22
C GLY A 141 10.24 -8.77 8.99
N GLU A 142 10.70 -9.45 10.06
CA GLU A 142 11.17 -10.84 9.98
C GLU A 142 10.03 -11.82 9.66
N GLU A 143 8.84 -11.63 10.26
CA GLU A 143 7.66 -12.45 9.98
C GLU A 143 7.19 -12.32 8.53
N ILE A 144 7.28 -11.12 7.94
CA ILE A 144 6.98 -10.88 6.52
C ILE A 144 7.96 -11.68 5.64
N GLN A 145 9.25 -11.68 5.97
CA GLN A 145 10.28 -12.42 5.22
C GLN A 145 10.08 -13.93 5.32
N GLU A 146 9.76 -14.43 6.52
CA GLU A 146 9.43 -15.84 6.73
C GLU A 146 8.19 -16.23 5.91
N TRP A 147 7.12 -15.42 5.96
CA TRP A 147 5.93 -15.65 5.16
C TRP A 147 6.23 -15.67 3.65
N GLU A 148 7.06 -14.75 3.15
CA GLU A 148 7.50 -14.74 1.75
C GLU A 148 8.25 -16.02 1.39
N HIS A 149 9.15 -16.49 2.27
CA HIS A 149 9.90 -17.73 2.06
C HIS A 149 8.96 -18.95 1.97
N GLU A 150 8.01 -19.06 2.88
CA GLU A 150 7.01 -20.13 2.89
C GLU A 150 6.07 -20.08 1.67
N ASN A 151 5.82 -18.89 1.12
CA ASN A 151 4.88 -18.68 0.01
C ASN A 151 5.56 -18.59 -1.36
N GLN A 152 6.85 -18.89 -1.48
CA GLN A 152 7.61 -18.77 -2.73
C GLN A 152 6.95 -19.46 -3.93
N LYS A 153 6.33 -20.63 -3.74
CA LYS A 153 5.60 -21.32 -4.82
C LYS A 153 4.42 -20.47 -5.32
N ASN A 154 3.56 -20.04 -4.40
CA ASN A 154 2.38 -19.24 -4.72
C ASN A 154 2.76 -17.88 -5.33
N LEU A 155 3.84 -17.26 -4.83
CA LEU A 155 4.34 -16.00 -5.36
C LEU A 155 4.89 -16.15 -6.79
N LYS A 156 5.61 -17.24 -7.09
CA LYS A 156 6.06 -17.54 -8.46
C LYS A 156 4.88 -17.79 -9.41
N GLU A 157 3.86 -18.51 -8.94
CA GLU A 157 2.62 -18.71 -9.70
C GLU A 157 1.90 -17.37 -9.96
N LEU A 158 1.81 -16.49 -8.96
CA LEU A 158 1.27 -15.13 -9.12
C LEU A 158 2.08 -14.31 -10.14
N GLY A 159 3.40 -14.35 -10.06
CA GLY A 159 4.27 -13.67 -11.01
C GLY A 159 4.06 -14.15 -12.45
N ALA A 160 4.03 -15.46 -12.66
CA ALA A 160 3.75 -16.07 -13.97
C ALA A 160 2.35 -15.69 -14.47
N LEU A 161 1.35 -15.69 -13.59
CA LEU A 161 -0.01 -15.31 -13.92
C LEU A 161 -0.11 -13.84 -14.37
N ILE A 162 0.55 -12.92 -13.67
CA ILE A 162 0.57 -11.50 -14.03
C ILE A 162 1.26 -11.31 -15.39
N GLN A 163 2.38 -11.99 -15.64
CA GLN A 163 3.05 -11.94 -16.95
C GLN A 163 2.14 -12.47 -18.07
N GLU A 164 1.39 -13.55 -17.82
CA GLU A 164 0.44 -14.11 -18.77
C GLU A 164 -0.73 -13.14 -19.04
N ILE A 165 -1.26 -12.50 -18.00
CA ILE A 165 -2.29 -11.46 -18.13
C ILE A 165 -1.77 -10.31 -19.02
N ILE A 166 -0.54 -9.84 -18.77
CA ILE A 166 0.08 -8.78 -19.57
C ILE A 166 0.25 -9.23 -21.03
N ARG A 167 0.71 -10.47 -21.26
CA ARG A 167 0.90 -11.03 -22.61
C ARG A 167 -0.42 -11.08 -23.38
N VAL A 168 -1.48 -11.61 -22.77
CA VAL A 168 -2.81 -11.70 -23.39
C VAL A 168 -3.39 -10.30 -23.62
N MET A 169 -3.29 -9.39 -22.65
CA MET A 169 -3.80 -8.02 -22.77
C MET A 169 -3.12 -7.27 -23.93
N LYS A 170 -1.80 -7.44 -24.12
CA LYS A 170 -1.08 -6.90 -25.28
C LYS A 170 -1.60 -7.45 -26.60
N SER A 171 -1.90 -8.75 -26.68
CA SER A 171 -2.50 -9.35 -27.88
C SER A 171 -3.91 -8.83 -28.18
N CYS A 172 -4.60 -8.28 -27.18
CA CYS A 172 -5.90 -7.63 -27.31
C CYS A 172 -5.82 -6.12 -27.63
N GLY A 173 -4.67 -5.60 -28.04
CA GLY A 173 -4.49 -4.16 -28.35
C GLY A 173 -4.10 -3.32 -27.13
N GLY A 174 -3.68 -3.94 -26.03
CA GLY A 174 -3.12 -3.26 -24.85
C GLY A 174 -4.15 -2.64 -23.91
N ARG A 175 -5.45 -2.74 -24.21
CA ARG A 175 -6.55 -2.19 -23.40
C ARG A 175 -7.64 -3.23 -23.21
N GLY A 176 -8.15 -3.34 -21.99
CA GLY A 176 -9.20 -4.29 -21.67
C GLY A 176 -9.44 -4.43 -20.18
N MET A 177 -10.35 -5.34 -19.86
CA MET A 177 -10.75 -5.64 -18.48
C MET A 177 -10.33 -7.05 -18.11
N LEU A 178 -9.82 -7.20 -16.89
CA LEU A 178 -9.62 -8.50 -16.24
C LEU A 178 -10.74 -8.70 -15.23
N ARG A 179 -11.44 -9.83 -15.30
CA ARG A 179 -12.49 -10.21 -14.35
C ARG A 179 -12.29 -11.63 -13.86
N TYR A 180 -12.40 -11.84 -12.55
CA TYR A 180 -12.49 -13.18 -11.97
C TYR A 180 -13.96 -13.63 -11.90
N ASN A 181 -14.26 -14.78 -12.50
CA ASN A 181 -15.58 -15.41 -12.42
C ASN A 181 -15.53 -16.51 -11.35
N LEU A 182 -16.24 -16.27 -10.24
CA LEU A 182 -16.31 -17.19 -9.09
C LEU A 182 -16.95 -18.54 -9.45
N ALA A 183 -18.02 -18.54 -10.26
CA ALA A 183 -18.77 -19.76 -10.58
C ALA A 183 -17.95 -20.75 -11.43
N SER A 184 -17.09 -20.23 -12.32
CA SER A 184 -16.24 -21.06 -13.17
C SER A 184 -14.78 -21.14 -12.69
N ALA A 185 -14.42 -20.41 -11.63
CA ALA A 185 -13.04 -20.25 -11.15
C ALA A 185 -12.07 -19.86 -12.28
N ARG A 186 -12.48 -18.91 -13.14
CA ARG A 186 -11.70 -18.48 -14.31
C ARG A 186 -11.43 -16.98 -14.28
N LEU A 187 -10.23 -16.62 -14.74
CA LEU A 187 -9.90 -15.26 -15.14
C LEU A 187 -10.31 -15.04 -16.59
N ILE A 188 -11.07 -13.99 -16.83
CA ILE A 188 -11.59 -13.61 -18.14
C ILE A 188 -10.97 -12.27 -18.49
N ILE A 189 -10.28 -12.23 -19.63
CA ILE A 189 -9.78 -10.99 -20.23
C ILE A 189 -10.70 -10.66 -21.41
N SER A 190 -11.23 -9.45 -21.42
CA SER A 190 -12.04 -8.93 -22.53
C SER A 190 -11.42 -7.64 -23.05
N SER A 191 -11.32 -7.52 -24.38
CA SER A 191 -10.92 -6.26 -25.00
C SER A 191 -11.96 -5.18 -24.74
N ASP A 192 -11.50 -3.96 -24.47
CA ASP A 192 -12.40 -2.81 -24.39
C ASP A 192 -12.78 -2.35 -25.80
N LYS A 193 -13.96 -2.78 -26.25
CA LYS A 193 -14.49 -2.42 -27.57
C LYS A 193 -15.08 -1.01 -27.60
N ASP A 194 -15.44 -0.48 -26.44
CA ASP A 194 -16.14 0.80 -26.31
C ASP A 194 -15.15 1.98 -26.18
N GLN A 195 -13.84 1.69 -26.15
CA GLN A 195 -12.75 2.66 -25.99
C GLN A 195 -12.99 3.62 -24.83
N SER A 196 -13.51 3.10 -23.72
CA SER A 196 -13.72 3.90 -22.53
C SER A 196 -12.38 4.39 -21.99
N ASP A 197 -12.33 5.66 -21.59
CA ASP A 197 -11.12 6.24 -21.01
C ASP A 197 -10.82 5.54 -19.67
N MET A 198 -9.74 4.75 -19.62
CA MET A 198 -9.25 4.08 -18.40
C MET A 198 -8.47 5.03 -17.47
N LEU A 199 -8.05 6.18 -18.00
CA LEU A 199 -7.32 7.24 -17.29
C LEU A 199 -7.99 8.59 -17.57
N PRO A 200 -7.84 9.59 -16.68
CA PRO A 200 -8.19 10.97 -16.99
C PRO A 200 -7.59 11.45 -18.32
N LYS A 201 -8.39 12.15 -19.13
CA LYS A 201 -8.02 12.57 -20.50
C LYS A 201 -6.71 13.34 -20.59
N ASP A 202 -6.37 14.11 -19.56
CA ASP A 202 -5.15 14.91 -19.49
C ASP A 202 -3.87 14.09 -19.23
N LEU A 203 -3.99 12.78 -18.97
CA LEU A 203 -2.84 11.89 -18.78
C LEU A 203 -2.40 11.20 -20.07
N TYR A 204 -3.29 10.94 -21.03
CA TYR A 204 -2.92 10.26 -22.28
C TYR A 204 -1.84 11.00 -23.08
N PRO A 205 -1.94 12.34 -23.33
CA PRO A 205 -0.93 13.04 -24.11
C PRO A 205 0.48 12.98 -23.49
N LYS A 206 0.56 12.96 -22.15
CA LYS A 206 1.85 12.90 -21.42
C LYS A 206 2.55 11.55 -21.58
N TRP A 207 1.80 10.51 -21.93
CA TRP A 207 2.31 9.16 -22.11
C TRP A 207 2.71 8.89 -23.55
N ASP A 208 2.00 9.48 -24.51
CA ASP A 208 2.33 9.39 -25.95
C ASP A 208 3.62 10.16 -26.30
N GLU A 209 3.97 11.19 -25.52
CA GLU A 209 5.22 11.96 -25.68
C GLU A 209 6.51 11.17 -25.36
N GLN A 210 6.42 9.99 -24.72
CA GLN A 210 7.59 9.17 -24.37
C GLN A 210 7.98 8.11 -25.41
N GLU A 211 7.23 7.95 -26.49
CA GLU A 211 7.52 6.98 -27.58
C GLU A 211 8.12 7.64 -28.85
N SER A 212 8.57 8.90 -28.79
CA SER A 212 9.29 9.57 -29.90
C SER A 212 10.78 9.71 -29.68
#